data_AF-A0A9P6UB48-F1
#
_entry.id   AF-A0A9P6UB48-F1
#
_cell.length_a   1.000
_cell.length_b   1.000
_cell.length_c   1.000
_cell.angle_alpha   90.00
_cell.angle_beta   90.00
_cell.angle_gamma   90.00
#
_symmetry.space_group_name_H-M   'P 1'
#
loop_
_entity.id
_entity.type
_entity.pdbx_description
1 polymer ?
#
loop_
_entity_poly.entity_id
_entity_poly.type
_entity_poly.pdbx_seq_one_letter_code
_entity_poly.pdbx_strand_id
1 'polypeptide(L)'
;MAAGLLSVFVWLLPLLLSTVFFYSRRGPFLDPLCSYLSWNCANQPLVISGLTTTPTDPVLYGPVLQQYLHKFAVNEDLGGSLAVFVDGEPVIDVFAGFKDLRHTIIYDNRTLNQVYSSGKVLEGILIARLVDKGLLDYEEKISTYWPEFAQNGKENVRLKDLMMHQAGVQYLDDDKGDLSWALLRDRTRWSAHLARQKHHFFSGSEPSDKQQLPQRAYHAVTRGWYLDEIVRRVDPQGRDLDQLARDELMAAYPDVELYYGALPNAADWDDRLTPMHDYPVLRLLGRLFIPHALQTHAYLGTPGLAPLHKISSRLFQTKSQTFKSLALPMARRARDFRTKDAHHVPSTSFSLKTNAHSLARLMSMMANQGASYNSSEPNLISQATYERATHHTVELEDHVTLDKHPISHGGWIRTRNFFPDLEGVLVQGWGGAGGSLTVWLEELKMGFCYVTNAMGVVDFTLGDGRAKKLLVLAVQARKQQLGL
;
A
#
# COMPACT_ATOMS: atom_id res chain seq x y z
N MET A 1 16.96 -4.83 39.86
CA MET A 1 16.06 -4.63 38.70
C MET A 1 15.93 -5.89 37.84
N ALA A 2 17.01 -6.58 37.44
CA ALA A 2 16.93 -7.80 36.63
C ALA A 2 16.13 -8.96 37.27
N ALA A 3 16.27 -9.20 38.59
CA ALA A 3 15.51 -10.24 39.30
C ALA A 3 14.00 -9.96 39.42
N GLY A 4 13.61 -8.68 39.48
CA GLY A 4 12.20 -8.27 39.52
C GLY A 4 11.50 -8.33 38.16
N LEU A 5 12.24 -8.06 37.07
CA LEU A 5 11.75 -8.27 35.70
C LEU A 5 11.57 -9.76 35.37
N LEU A 6 12.47 -10.61 35.87
CA LEU A 6 12.40 -12.06 35.68
C LEU A 6 11.18 -12.67 36.39
N SER A 7 10.85 -12.21 37.61
CA SER A 7 9.68 -12.72 38.34
C SER A 7 8.36 -12.33 37.65
N VAL A 8 8.23 -11.08 37.21
CA VAL A 8 7.07 -10.62 36.42
C VAL A 8 6.91 -11.42 35.14
N PHE A 9 8.02 -11.73 34.45
CA PHE A 9 7.98 -12.52 33.22
C PHE A 9 7.47 -13.96 33.46
N VAL A 10 7.91 -14.61 34.54
CA VAL A 10 7.45 -15.96 34.91
C VAL A 10 5.95 -15.97 35.23
N TRP A 11 5.43 -14.94 35.91
CA TRP A 11 4.00 -14.83 36.20
C TRP A 11 3.14 -14.48 34.98
N LEU A 12 3.67 -13.73 34.02
CA LEU A 12 2.96 -13.38 32.79
C LEU A 12 3.05 -14.47 31.70
N LEU A 13 4.00 -15.40 31.80
CA LEU A 13 4.23 -16.44 30.80
C LEU A 13 3.00 -17.32 30.54
N PRO A 14 2.23 -17.81 31.54
CA PRO A 14 1.02 -18.60 31.29
C PRO A 14 -0.06 -17.80 30.57
N LEU A 15 -0.23 -16.52 30.92
CA LEU A 15 -1.18 -15.62 30.26
C LEU A 15 -0.75 -15.35 28.81
N LEU A 16 0.55 -15.13 28.57
CA LEU A 16 1.13 -14.94 27.24
C LEU A 16 0.95 -16.20 26.38
N LEU A 17 1.29 -17.38 26.91
CA LEU A 17 1.16 -18.65 26.19
C LEU A 17 -0.31 -18.99 25.90
N SER A 18 -1.20 -18.81 26.88
CA SER A 18 -2.66 -18.96 26.70
C SER A 18 -3.17 -18.00 25.62
N THR A 19 -2.71 -16.75 25.66
CA THR A 19 -3.09 -15.75 24.68
C THR A 19 -2.65 -16.10 23.27
N VAL A 20 -1.40 -16.54 23.12
CA VAL A 20 -0.89 -16.95 21.82
C VAL A 20 -1.61 -18.21 21.33
N PHE A 21 -1.96 -19.14 22.22
CA PHE A 21 -2.74 -20.33 21.89
C PHE A 21 -4.18 -19.99 21.42
N PHE A 22 -4.88 -19.07 22.07
CA PHE A 22 -6.25 -18.72 21.67
C PHE A 22 -6.27 -17.96 20.34
N TYR A 23 -5.43 -16.94 20.19
CA TYR A 23 -5.37 -16.20 18.94
C TYR A 23 -5.01 -17.10 17.77
N SER A 24 -4.10 -18.02 17.97
CA SER A 24 -3.68 -18.88 16.87
C SER A 24 -4.68 -19.90 16.40
N ARG A 25 -5.49 -20.43 17.31
CA ARG A 25 -6.61 -21.31 16.97
C ARG A 25 -7.77 -20.56 16.30
N ARG A 26 -7.98 -19.28 16.65
CA ARG A 26 -9.17 -18.52 16.28
C ARG A 26 -8.93 -17.36 15.32
N GLY A 27 -7.70 -17.10 14.90
CA GLY A 27 -7.35 -15.96 14.03
C GLY A 27 -7.15 -14.64 14.78
N PRO A 28 -6.45 -13.67 14.17
CA PRO A 28 -6.05 -12.42 14.83
C PRO A 28 -7.16 -11.38 14.95
N PHE A 29 -8.18 -11.41 14.10
CA PHE A 29 -9.19 -10.34 14.01
C PHE A 29 -10.55 -10.81 14.53
N LEU A 30 -10.56 -11.26 15.77
CA LEU A 30 -11.77 -11.59 16.52
C LEU A 30 -11.82 -10.72 17.78
N ASP A 31 -13.02 -10.32 18.21
CA ASP A 31 -13.18 -9.61 19.48
C ASP A 31 -12.45 -10.35 20.63
N PRO A 32 -11.65 -9.66 21.46
CA PRO A 32 -10.90 -10.29 22.54
C PRO A 32 -11.77 -11.09 23.50
N LEU A 33 -12.94 -10.59 23.91
CA LEU A 33 -13.82 -11.32 24.84
C LEU A 33 -14.34 -12.62 24.19
N CYS A 34 -14.65 -12.57 22.90
CA CYS A 34 -14.99 -13.77 22.15
C CYS A 34 -13.79 -14.72 22.02
N SER A 35 -12.60 -14.20 21.71
CA SER A 35 -11.38 -15.00 21.52
C SER A 35 -10.98 -15.74 22.79
N TYR A 36 -10.94 -15.06 23.94
CA TYR A 36 -10.45 -15.61 25.21
C TYR A 36 -11.53 -16.30 26.05
N LEU A 37 -12.72 -15.70 26.13
CA LEU A 37 -13.76 -16.12 27.07
C LEU A 37 -14.92 -16.82 26.36
N SER A 38 -14.90 -16.90 25.02
CA SER A 38 -16.05 -17.33 24.21
C SER A 38 -17.33 -16.55 24.56
N TRP A 39 -17.16 -15.32 25.05
CA TRP A 39 -18.25 -14.49 25.54
C TRP A 39 -18.67 -13.50 24.46
N ASN A 40 -19.98 -13.37 24.25
CA ASN A 40 -20.59 -12.45 23.29
C ASN A 40 -20.04 -12.57 21.86
N CYS A 41 -19.69 -13.80 21.46
CA CYS A 41 -19.26 -14.09 20.10
C CYS A 41 -20.39 -13.85 19.11
N ALA A 42 -20.19 -12.92 18.18
CA ALA A 42 -21.13 -12.69 17.10
C ALA A 42 -21.19 -13.93 16.19
N ASN A 43 -22.38 -14.47 15.99
CA ASN A 43 -22.66 -15.60 15.09
C ASN A 43 -23.33 -15.14 13.80
N GLN A 44 -23.00 -13.94 13.32
CA GLN A 44 -23.49 -13.46 12.04
C GLN A 44 -22.88 -14.32 10.92
N PRO A 45 -23.70 -14.89 10.00
CA PRO A 45 -23.16 -15.65 8.89
C PRO A 45 -22.32 -14.72 8.01
N LEU A 46 -21.12 -15.17 7.63
CA LEU A 46 -20.31 -14.47 6.64
C LEU A 46 -21.04 -14.53 5.29
N VAL A 47 -21.46 -13.37 4.81
CA VAL A 47 -22.05 -13.23 3.47
C VAL A 47 -20.98 -12.65 2.55
N ILE A 48 -20.63 -13.38 1.49
CA ILE A 48 -19.93 -12.83 0.35
C ILE A 48 -20.97 -12.22 -0.60
N SER A 49 -20.70 -11.01 -1.05
CA SER A 49 -21.56 -10.27 -1.96
C SER A 49 -20.74 -9.72 -3.12
N GLY A 50 -21.41 -9.38 -4.21
CA GLY A 50 -20.78 -8.94 -5.46
C GLY A 50 -20.75 -10.03 -6.53
N LEU A 51 -19.92 -9.83 -7.54
CA LEU A 51 -19.76 -10.73 -8.68
C LEU A 51 -18.87 -11.92 -8.30
N THR A 52 -19.52 -13.05 -8.01
CA THR A 52 -18.87 -14.32 -7.63
C THR A 52 -18.72 -15.28 -8.81
N THR A 53 -19.17 -14.93 -10.01
CA THR A 53 -19.15 -15.80 -11.19
C THR A 53 -19.12 -14.97 -12.46
N THR A 54 -18.29 -15.33 -13.44
CA THR A 54 -18.50 -14.87 -14.82
C THR A 54 -19.59 -15.72 -15.50
N PRO A 55 -20.32 -15.17 -16.49
CA PRO A 55 -21.25 -15.96 -17.30
C PRO A 55 -20.58 -17.11 -18.06
N THR A 56 -19.25 -17.06 -18.25
CA THR A 56 -18.52 -17.96 -19.15
C THR A 56 -17.84 -19.13 -18.45
N ASP A 57 -17.43 -19.03 -17.18
CA ASP A 57 -16.91 -20.19 -16.42
C ASP A 57 -16.89 -19.95 -14.89
N PRO A 58 -17.95 -20.31 -14.16
CA PRO A 58 -18.00 -20.17 -12.70
C PRO A 58 -17.02 -21.11 -11.95
N VAL A 59 -16.46 -22.13 -12.60
CA VAL A 59 -15.57 -23.11 -11.96
C VAL A 59 -14.12 -22.60 -11.94
N LEU A 60 -13.68 -21.92 -13.01
CA LEU A 60 -12.28 -21.55 -13.21
C LEU A 60 -11.70 -20.68 -12.09
N TYR A 61 -12.43 -19.65 -11.65
CA TYR A 61 -12.02 -18.74 -10.57
C TYR A 61 -12.50 -19.18 -9.18
N GLY A 62 -13.19 -20.31 -9.07
CA GLY A 62 -13.71 -20.86 -7.82
C GLY A 62 -12.67 -20.99 -6.70
N PRO A 63 -11.44 -21.49 -6.96
CA PRO A 63 -10.39 -21.57 -5.93
C PRO A 63 -10.02 -20.20 -5.33
N VAL A 64 -10.05 -19.13 -6.12
CA VAL A 64 -9.77 -17.77 -5.64
C VAL A 64 -10.83 -17.34 -4.63
N LEU A 65 -12.10 -17.57 -4.94
CA LEU A 65 -13.23 -17.25 -4.07
C LEU A 65 -13.24 -18.10 -2.79
N GLN A 66 -12.91 -19.39 -2.90
CA GLN A 66 -12.77 -20.26 -1.74
C GLN A 66 -11.65 -19.77 -0.81
N GLN A 67 -10.50 -19.39 -1.36
CA GLN A 67 -9.41 -18.81 -0.57
C GLN A 67 -9.81 -17.45 0.04
N TYR A 68 -10.58 -16.64 -0.70
CA TYR A 68 -11.13 -15.38 -0.21
C TYR A 68 -12.12 -15.57 0.95
N LEU A 69 -12.93 -16.63 0.92
CA LEU A 69 -13.83 -16.97 2.04
C LEU A 69 -13.07 -17.57 3.23
N HIS A 70 -12.10 -18.44 2.94
CA HIS A 70 -11.35 -19.17 3.95
C HIS A 70 -10.69 -18.22 4.97
N LYS A 71 -10.06 -17.13 4.52
CA LYS A 71 -9.40 -16.17 5.42
C LYS A 71 -10.34 -15.53 6.45
N PHE A 72 -11.61 -15.32 6.11
CA PHE A 72 -12.60 -14.83 7.08
C PHE A 72 -13.06 -15.95 8.01
N ALA A 73 -13.25 -17.17 7.49
CA ALA A 73 -13.63 -18.34 8.30
C ALA A 73 -12.59 -18.68 9.38
N VAL A 74 -11.31 -18.36 9.14
CA VAL A 74 -10.22 -18.50 10.12
C VAL A 74 -9.84 -17.18 10.82
N ASN A 75 -10.63 -16.12 10.66
CA ASN A 75 -10.43 -14.75 11.17
C ASN A 75 -9.02 -14.15 10.91
N GLU A 76 -8.38 -14.55 9.81
CA GLU A 76 -7.16 -13.92 9.26
C GLU A 76 -7.47 -12.58 8.54
N ASP A 77 -8.72 -12.35 8.20
CA ASP A 77 -9.25 -11.08 7.72
C ASP A 77 -10.54 -10.74 8.47
N LEU A 78 -10.91 -9.46 8.49
CA LEU A 78 -12.09 -8.93 9.16
C LEU A 78 -13.13 -8.43 8.15
N GLY A 79 -12.72 -7.53 7.25
CA GLY A 79 -13.55 -7.00 6.17
C GLY A 79 -12.70 -6.50 5.01
N GLY A 80 -13.14 -6.73 3.79
CA GLY A 80 -12.36 -6.36 2.61
C GLY A 80 -13.10 -6.54 1.30
N SER A 81 -12.42 -6.17 0.22
CA SER A 81 -12.85 -6.42 -1.15
C SER A 81 -11.69 -6.97 -2.00
N LEU A 82 -12.05 -7.77 -3.00
CA LEU A 82 -11.18 -8.34 -4.01
C LEU A 82 -11.81 -8.12 -5.38
N ALA A 83 -11.02 -7.58 -6.30
CA ALA A 83 -11.42 -7.45 -7.69
C ALA A 83 -10.31 -7.96 -8.61
N VAL A 84 -10.73 -8.72 -9.62
CA VAL A 84 -9.90 -9.24 -10.70
C VAL A 84 -10.61 -8.92 -12.00
N PHE A 85 -9.93 -8.18 -12.87
CA PHE A 85 -10.40 -7.82 -14.19
C PHE A 85 -9.53 -8.51 -15.24
N VAL A 86 -10.15 -9.04 -16.28
CA VAL A 86 -9.47 -9.72 -17.39
C VAL A 86 -10.06 -9.19 -18.69
N ASP A 87 -9.20 -8.72 -19.59
CA ASP A 87 -9.62 -8.16 -20.88
C ASP A 87 -10.66 -7.03 -20.71
N GLY A 88 -10.57 -6.26 -19.62
CA GLY A 88 -11.49 -5.17 -19.29
C GLY A 88 -12.74 -5.59 -18.52
N GLU A 89 -13.03 -6.88 -18.40
CA GLU A 89 -14.23 -7.40 -17.75
C GLU A 89 -13.94 -7.88 -16.32
N PRO A 90 -14.80 -7.57 -15.33
CA PRO A 90 -14.65 -8.11 -13.98
C PRO A 90 -14.93 -9.61 -13.99
N VAL A 91 -13.95 -10.41 -13.60
CA VAL A 91 -14.11 -11.87 -13.41
C VAL A 91 -14.31 -12.27 -11.95
N ILE A 92 -13.84 -11.41 -11.04
CA ILE A 92 -14.15 -11.44 -9.61
C ILE A 92 -14.35 -9.98 -9.22
N ASP A 93 -15.43 -9.68 -8.51
CA ASP A 93 -15.60 -8.39 -7.84
C ASP A 93 -16.46 -8.57 -6.59
N VAL A 94 -15.80 -8.87 -5.48
CA VAL A 94 -16.44 -9.34 -4.26
C VAL A 94 -16.03 -8.54 -3.05
N PHE A 95 -16.94 -8.47 -2.09
CA PHE A 95 -16.71 -7.89 -0.77
C PHE A 95 -17.37 -8.77 0.30
N ALA A 96 -16.81 -8.76 1.50
CA ALA A 96 -17.29 -9.57 2.61
C ALA A 96 -16.76 -9.07 3.95
N GLY A 97 -17.39 -9.53 5.02
CA GLY A 97 -16.93 -9.34 6.40
C GLY A 97 -17.53 -8.09 7.05
N PHE A 98 -16.76 -7.48 7.95
CA PHE A 98 -17.23 -6.44 8.86
C PHE A 98 -16.26 -5.27 8.97
N LYS A 99 -16.76 -4.09 9.33
CA LYS A 99 -15.94 -2.89 9.62
C LYS A 99 -15.36 -2.90 11.04
N ASP A 100 -15.92 -3.70 11.95
CA ASP A 100 -15.57 -3.73 13.37
C ASP A 100 -15.38 -5.14 13.92
N LEU A 101 -14.51 -5.28 14.93
CA LEU A 101 -14.15 -6.57 15.55
C LEU A 101 -15.31 -7.29 16.24
N ARG A 102 -16.40 -6.59 16.57
CA ARG A 102 -17.60 -7.18 17.16
C ARG A 102 -18.56 -7.74 16.11
N HIS A 103 -18.23 -7.59 14.82
CA HIS A 103 -19.05 -8.02 13.69
C HIS A 103 -20.47 -7.43 13.74
N THR A 104 -20.56 -6.13 14.04
CA THR A 104 -21.84 -5.40 14.15
C THR A 104 -22.12 -4.51 12.96
N ILE A 105 -21.09 -4.11 12.21
CA ILE A 105 -21.20 -3.25 11.05
C ILE A 105 -20.69 -4.01 9.83
N ILE A 106 -21.58 -4.26 8.87
CA ILE A 106 -21.28 -5.04 7.66
C ILE A 106 -20.31 -4.25 6.76
N TYR A 107 -19.35 -4.96 6.18
CA TYR A 107 -18.55 -4.47 5.06
C TYR A 107 -19.34 -4.71 3.76
N ASP A 108 -19.66 -3.65 3.04
CA ASP A 108 -20.52 -3.66 1.85
C ASP A 108 -19.88 -2.99 0.63
N ASN A 109 -20.61 -2.93 -0.50
CA ASN A 109 -20.14 -2.30 -1.74
C ASN A 109 -19.88 -0.79 -1.65
N ARG A 110 -20.38 -0.11 -0.62
CA ARG A 110 -20.15 1.33 -0.39
C ARG A 110 -18.92 1.59 0.47
N THR A 111 -18.34 0.54 1.04
CA THR A 111 -17.24 0.62 1.98
C THR A 111 -15.94 0.99 1.28
N LEU A 112 -15.22 1.96 1.84
CA LEU A 112 -13.92 2.43 1.38
C LEU A 112 -12.84 2.03 2.39
N ASN A 113 -11.66 1.68 1.91
CA ASN A 113 -10.47 1.38 2.70
C ASN A 113 -9.41 2.46 2.50
N GLN A 114 -8.69 2.80 3.57
CA GLN A 114 -7.38 3.44 3.43
C GLN A 114 -6.37 2.39 2.93
N VAL A 115 -5.87 2.54 1.70
CA VAL A 115 -5.01 1.52 1.05
C VAL A 115 -3.51 1.84 1.14
N TYR A 116 -3.15 2.82 1.98
CA TYR A 116 -1.76 3.25 2.22
C TYR A 116 -0.95 3.37 0.92
N SER A 117 0.19 2.68 0.84
CA SER A 117 1.10 2.74 -0.29
C SER A 117 0.60 2.06 -1.55
N SER A 118 -0.47 1.24 -1.53
CA SER A 118 -1.12 0.83 -2.79
C SER A 118 -1.61 2.06 -3.57
N GLY A 119 -1.90 3.18 -2.90
CA GLY A 119 -2.21 4.46 -3.55
C GLY A 119 -1.10 5.03 -4.43
N LYS A 120 0.14 4.56 -4.30
CA LYS A 120 1.25 4.91 -5.18
C LYS A 120 1.05 4.44 -6.62
N VAL A 121 0.23 3.42 -6.82
CA VAL A 121 -0.17 2.96 -8.15
C VAL A 121 -0.92 4.06 -8.89
N LEU A 122 -1.97 4.59 -8.25
CA LEU A 122 -2.77 5.70 -8.79
C LEU A 122 -1.94 6.99 -8.92
N GLU A 123 -1.06 7.26 -7.95
CA GLU A 123 -0.12 8.38 -8.01
C GLU A 123 0.71 8.34 -9.30
N GLY A 124 1.33 7.20 -9.60
CA GLY A 124 2.09 7.02 -10.84
C GLY A 124 1.24 7.22 -12.09
N ILE A 125 -0.02 6.79 -12.09
CA ILE A 125 -0.95 6.98 -13.22
C ILE A 125 -1.24 8.47 -13.42
N LEU A 126 -1.49 9.21 -12.36
CA LEU A 126 -1.73 10.66 -12.43
C LEU A 126 -0.50 11.40 -12.96
N ILE A 127 0.70 11.04 -12.49
CA ILE A 127 1.96 11.60 -13.03
C ILE A 127 2.14 11.24 -14.51
N ALA A 128 1.90 9.98 -14.89
CA ALA A 128 1.97 9.56 -16.29
C ALA A 128 0.99 10.35 -17.16
N ARG A 129 -0.23 10.63 -16.69
CA ARG A 129 -1.20 11.48 -17.41
C ARG A 129 -0.71 12.91 -17.60
N LEU A 130 -0.04 13.49 -16.62
CA LEU A 130 0.57 14.82 -16.75
C LEU A 130 1.74 14.81 -17.75
N VAL A 131 2.50 13.70 -17.81
CA VAL A 131 3.52 13.48 -18.85
C VAL A 131 2.88 13.35 -20.23
N ASP A 132 1.77 12.63 -20.34
CA ASP A 132 1.02 12.46 -21.59
C ASP A 132 0.50 13.80 -22.15
N LYS A 133 0.14 14.72 -21.24
CA LYS A 133 -0.27 16.10 -21.57
C LYS A 133 0.90 17.04 -21.85
N GLY A 134 2.15 16.58 -21.70
CA GLY A 134 3.35 17.41 -21.85
C GLY A 134 3.57 18.44 -20.73
N LEU A 135 2.90 18.29 -19.59
CA LEU A 135 3.09 19.17 -18.42
C LEU A 135 4.25 18.72 -17.53
N LEU A 136 4.64 17.46 -17.62
CA LEU A 136 5.78 16.87 -16.93
C LEU A 136 6.62 16.04 -17.90
N ASP A 137 7.88 15.84 -17.53
CA ASP A 137 8.78 14.89 -18.19
C ASP A 137 9.60 14.17 -17.12
N TYR A 138 9.66 12.84 -17.21
CA TYR A 138 10.45 11.99 -16.33
C TYR A 138 11.95 12.33 -16.32
N GLU A 139 12.50 12.80 -17.44
CA GLU A 139 13.91 13.16 -17.57
C GLU A 139 14.23 14.60 -17.18
N GLU A 140 13.20 15.44 -17.02
CA GLU A 140 13.37 16.83 -16.63
C GLU A 140 13.68 16.96 -15.14
N LYS A 141 14.50 17.96 -14.81
CA LYS A 141 14.85 18.30 -13.43
C LYS A 141 13.63 18.84 -12.71
N ILE A 142 13.43 18.43 -11.47
CA ILE A 142 12.36 18.98 -10.63
C ILE A 142 12.51 20.50 -10.46
N SER A 143 13.76 20.99 -10.44
CA SER A 143 14.07 22.42 -10.34
C SER A 143 13.58 23.27 -11.52
N THR A 144 13.28 22.66 -12.67
CA THR A 144 12.66 23.34 -13.81
C THR A 144 11.21 23.74 -13.50
N TYR A 145 10.48 22.88 -12.78
CA TYR A 145 9.09 23.13 -12.36
C TYR A 145 9.03 23.88 -11.02
N TRP A 146 10.02 23.65 -10.17
CA TRP A 146 10.09 24.16 -8.80
C TRP A 146 11.51 24.65 -8.47
N PRO A 147 11.87 25.89 -8.85
CA PRO A 147 13.24 26.41 -8.69
C PRO A 147 13.81 26.29 -7.28
N GLU A 148 12.97 26.54 -6.26
CA GLU A 148 13.37 26.47 -4.86
C GLU A 148 13.77 25.05 -4.43
N PHE A 149 13.30 24.00 -5.11
CA PHE A 149 13.72 22.63 -4.85
C PHE A 149 15.22 22.42 -5.03
N ALA A 150 15.90 23.22 -5.87
CA ALA A 150 17.32 23.09 -6.16
C ALA A 150 18.26 23.31 -4.94
N GLN A 151 17.73 23.83 -3.84
CA GLN A 151 18.48 24.04 -2.60
C GLN A 151 19.10 22.72 -2.08
N ASN A 152 20.23 22.84 -1.39
CA ASN A 152 20.84 21.77 -0.59
C ASN A 152 21.15 20.46 -1.36
N GLY A 153 21.69 20.59 -2.57
CA GLY A 153 22.23 19.49 -3.37
C GLY A 153 21.18 18.72 -4.17
N LYS A 154 20.05 19.36 -4.50
CA LYS A 154 18.93 18.75 -5.23
C LYS A 154 18.75 19.32 -6.65
N GLU A 155 19.66 20.18 -7.11
CA GLU A 155 19.57 20.92 -8.37
C GLU A 155 19.53 20.04 -9.63
N ASN A 156 20.02 18.79 -9.53
CA ASN A 156 20.10 17.85 -10.65
C ASN A 156 19.11 16.68 -10.55
N VAL A 157 18.30 16.62 -9.49
CA VAL A 157 17.32 15.55 -9.30
C VAL A 157 16.21 15.68 -10.33
N ARG A 158 15.96 14.60 -11.07
CA ARG A 158 14.91 14.48 -12.09
C ARG A 158 13.61 13.95 -11.52
N LEU A 159 12.51 14.14 -12.24
CA LEU A 159 11.21 13.59 -11.84
C LEU A 159 11.28 12.06 -11.66
N LYS A 160 11.92 11.33 -12.58
CA LYS A 160 12.10 9.88 -12.46
C LYS A 160 12.85 9.47 -11.20
N ASP A 161 13.82 10.27 -10.75
CA ASP A 161 14.60 9.96 -9.54
C ASP A 161 13.68 9.99 -8.33
N LEU A 162 12.74 10.93 -8.26
CA LEU A 162 11.72 10.95 -7.20
C LEU A 162 10.78 9.75 -7.29
N MET A 163 10.29 9.44 -8.50
CA MET A 163 9.38 8.30 -8.73
C MET A 163 10.03 6.96 -8.36
N MET A 164 11.31 6.78 -8.68
CA MET A 164 12.10 5.58 -8.41
C MET A 164 12.74 5.52 -7.02
N HIS A 165 12.41 6.46 -6.12
CA HIS A 165 12.95 6.56 -4.76
C HIS A 165 14.47 6.83 -4.67
N GLN A 166 15.00 7.58 -5.64
CA GLN A 166 16.41 7.94 -5.78
C GLN A 166 16.71 9.43 -5.53
N ALA A 167 15.68 10.24 -5.26
CA ALA A 167 15.81 11.69 -5.04
C ALA A 167 16.48 12.11 -3.71
N GLY A 168 16.86 11.16 -2.85
CA GLY A 168 17.53 11.45 -1.58
C GLY A 168 16.73 12.28 -0.58
N VAL A 169 15.40 12.29 -0.64
CA VAL A 169 14.50 13.04 0.26
C VAL A 169 13.46 12.13 0.93
N GLN A 170 13.88 10.91 1.25
CA GLN A 170 13.06 9.82 1.78
C GLN A 170 12.47 10.06 3.18
N TYR A 171 13.04 11.01 3.94
CA TYR A 171 12.47 11.54 5.17
C TYR A 171 12.72 13.06 5.23
N LEU A 172 12.14 13.73 6.23
CA LEU A 172 12.39 15.14 6.51
C LEU A 172 13.17 15.28 7.80
N ASP A 173 14.16 16.16 7.81
CA ASP A 173 14.85 16.55 9.04
C ASP A 173 13.92 17.45 9.88
N ASP A 174 13.67 17.05 11.13
CA ASP A 174 12.84 17.82 12.07
C ASP A 174 13.65 18.17 13.33
N ASP A 175 14.76 18.88 13.15
CA ASP A 175 15.64 19.28 14.25
C ASP A 175 14.94 20.20 15.27
N LYS A 176 13.83 20.86 14.87
CA LYS A 176 13.09 21.84 15.67
C LYS A 176 11.79 21.29 16.27
N GLY A 177 11.36 20.09 15.89
CA GLY A 177 10.11 19.49 16.34
C GLY A 177 8.85 20.20 15.82
N ASP A 178 8.94 20.89 14.68
CA ASP A 178 7.87 21.74 14.13
C ASP A 178 7.02 21.05 13.05
N LEU A 179 7.36 19.81 12.70
CA LEU A 179 6.59 18.99 11.75
C LEU A 179 5.22 18.62 12.35
N SER A 180 4.21 19.38 11.91
CA SER A 180 2.85 19.37 12.47
C SER A 180 1.80 19.52 11.38
N TRP A 181 0.55 19.08 11.65
CA TRP A 181 -0.56 19.28 10.72
C TRP A 181 -0.78 20.75 10.35
N ALA A 182 -0.50 21.68 11.27
CA ALA A 182 -0.59 23.11 11.00
C ALA A 182 0.44 23.57 9.95
N LEU A 183 1.68 23.08 10.03
CA LEU A 183 2.71 23.33 9.02
C LEU A 183 2.30 22.74 7.66
N LEU A 184 1.83 21.50 7.65
CA LEU A 184 1.43 20.80 6.42
C LEU A 184 0.22 21.45 5.73
N ARG A 185 -0.68 22.11 6.47
CA ARG A 185 -1.83 22.84 5.92
C ARG A 185 -1.46 24.22 5.35
N ASP A 186 -0.36 24.82 5.82
CA ASP A 186 0.15 26.08 5.28
C ASP A 186 1.01 25.82 4.06
N ARG A 187 0.41 25.97 2.86
CA ARG A 187 1.06 25.66 1.59
C ARG A 187 2.41 26.34 1.40
N THR A 188 2.49 27.64 1.70
CA THR A 188 3.72 28.42 1.50
C THR A 188 4.81 27.95 2.44
N ARG A 189 4.50 27.77 3.73
CA ARG A 189 5.47 27.27 4.71
C ARG A 189 5.87 25.83 4.42
N TRP A 190 4.92 25.00 3.96
CA TRP A 190 5.15 23.60 3.63
C TRP A 190 6.06 23.43 2.43
N SER A 191 5.77 24.12 1.32
CA SER A 191 6.63 24.18 0.14
C SER A 191 8.04 24.63 0.53
N ALA A 192 8.17 25.72 1.28
CA ALA A 192 9.48 26.20 1.73
C ALA A 192 10.21 25.19 2.65
N HIS A 193 9.48 24.41 3.46
CA HIS A 193 10.05 23.38 4.31
C HIS A 193 10.60 22.21 3.48
N LEU A 194 9.80 21.67 2.55
CA LEU A 194 10.21 20.63 1.61
C LEU A 194 11.42 21.06 0.76
N ALA A 195 11.39 22.27 0.20
CA ALA A 195 12.47 22.81 -0.62
C ALA A 195 13.82 22.83 0.12
N ARG A 196 13.81 23.11 1.43
CA ARG A 196 15.01 23.19 2.26
C ARG A 196 15.56 21.84 2.72
N GLN A 197 14.87 20.72 2.50
CA GLN A 197 15.39 19.41 2.86
C GLN A 197 16.75 19.17 2.17
N LYS A 198 17.73 18.66 2.93
CA LYS A 198 19.04 18.28 2.38
C LYS A 198 18.95 16.97 1.62
N HIS A 199 19.72 16.83 0.55
CA HIS A 199 19.83 15.57 -0.18
C HIS A 199 20.59 14.51 0.63
N HIS A 200 19.91 13.50 1.15
CA HIS A 200 20.47 12.53 2.10
C HIS A 200 21.58 11.64 1.55
N PHE A 201 21.65 11.43 0.23
CA PHE A 201 22.76 10.66 -0.35
C PHE A 201 24.05 11.48 -0.46
N PHE A 202 23.97 12.81 -0.38
CA PHE A 202 25.12 13.71 -0.50
C PHE A 202 25.37 14.53 0.77
N SER A 203 24.48 14.46 1.77
CA SER A 203 24.58 15.19 3.03
C SER A 203 25.23 14.34 4.13
N GLY A 204 26.54 14.15 4.02
CA GLY A 204 27.42 13.61 5.04
C GLY A 204 28.83 14.05 4.69
N SER A 205 29.64 14.42 5.69
CA SER A 205 31.07 14.71 5.52
C SER A 205 31.71 13.70 4.56
N GLU A 206 32.48 14.21 3.57
CA GLU A 206 33.41 13.54 2.64
C GLU A 206 33.31 12.01 2.64
N PRO A 207 33.10 11.33 1.49
CA PRO A 207 33.06 9.88 1.42
C PRO A 207 34.33 9.32 2.07
N SER A 208 34.23 8.91 3.34
CA SER A 208 35.32 8.24 4.02
C SER A 208 35.38 6.87 3.36
N ASP A 209 36.31 6.76 2.41
CA ASP A 209 36.77 5.57 1.73
C ASP A 209 35.74 4.42 1.59
N LYS A 210 35.29 4.23 0.34
CA LYS A 210 34.77 2.95 -0.21
C LYS A 210 33.32 2.53 0.10
N GLN A 211 32.47 3.36 0.72
CA GLN A 211 31.02 3.08 0.72
C GLN A 211 30.34 3.77 -0.47
N GLN A 212 29.83 2.98 -1.41
CA GLN A 212 28.96 3.47 -2.48
C GLN A 212 27.78 4.22 -1.85
N LEU A 213 27.55 5.46 -2.26
CA LEU A 213 26.39 6.23 -1.81
C LEU A 213 25.10 5.44 -2.11
N PRO A 214 24.10 5.45 -1.21
CA PRO A 214 22.83 4.80 -1.46
C PRO A 214 22.25 5.28 -2.77
N GLN A 215 21.91 4.37 -3.68
CA GLN A 215 21.29 4.74 -4.95
C GLN A 215 19.77 4.80 -4.84
N ARG A 216 19.18 4.19 -3.81
CA ARG A 216 17.73 4.16 -3.58
C ARG A 216 17.38 4.04 -2.09
N ALA A 217 16.37 4.79 -1.66
CA ALA A 217 15.80 4.72 -0.33
C ALA A 217 14.31 5.06 -0.38
N TYR A 218 13.45 4.12 0.04
CA TYR A 218 12.01 4.25 -0.09
C TYR A 218 11.45 5.51 0.58
N HIS A 219 10.86 6.39 -0.24
CA HIS A 219 10.18 7.61 0.18
C HIS A 219 8.76 7.27 0.59
N ALA A 220 8.62 6.63 1.75
CA ALA A 220 7.37 6.02 2.18
C ALA A 220 6.21 7.02 2.24
N VAL A 221 6.49 8.24 2.70
CA VAL A 221 5.52 9.33 2.83
C VAL A 221 5.88 10.51 1.96
N THR A 222 7.15 10.94 1.98
CA THR A 222 7.57 12.20 1.36
C THR A 222 7.35 12.25 -0.15
N ARG A 223 7.35 11.11 -0.87
CA ARG A 223 7.12 11.08 -2.32
C ARG A 223 5.85 11.84 -2.70
N GLY A 224 4.73 11.47 -2.10
CA GLY A 224 3.44 12.11 -2.36
C GLY A 224 3.40 13.59 -1.99
N TRP A 225 4.14 14.04 -0.97
CA TRP A 225 4.20 15.47 -0.63
C TRP A 225 5.01 16.29 -1.64
N TYR A 226 6.14 15.77 -2.10
CA TYR A 226 6.91 16.41 -3.17
C TYR A 226 6.14 16.42 -4.49
N LEU A 227 5.47 15.31 -4.83
CA LEU A 227 4.65 15.24 -6.03
C LEU A 227 3.45 16.18 -5.99
N ASP A 228 2.76 16.33 -4.85
CA ASP A 228 1.65 17.30 -4.73
C ASP A 228 2.12 18.73 -5.04
N GLU A 229 3.25 19.15 -4.47
CA GLU A 229 3.83 20.48 -4.74
C GLU A 229 4.23 20.66 -6.21
N ILE A 230 4.88 19.65 -6.81
CA ILE A 230 5.26 19.68 -8.24
C ILE A 230 4.01 19.81 -9.11
N VAL A 231 2.99 18.99 -8.85
CA VAL A 231 1.75 18.95 -9.61
C VAL A 231 1.01 20.27 -9.55
N ARG A 232 0.91 20.90 -8.38
CA ARG A 232 0.29 22.22 -8.24
C ARG A 232 1.01 23.32 -9.03
N ARG A 233 2.32 23.19 -9.23
CA ARG A 233 3.11 24.17 -9.99
C ARG A 233 2.95 24.03 -11.50
N VAL A 234 2.68 22.82 -11.99
CA VAL A 234 2.57 22.54 -13.44
C VAL A 234 1.13 22.47 -13.94
N ASP A 235 0.17 22.13 -13.08
CA ASP A 235 -1.25 22.14 -13.45
C ASP A 235 -1.72 23.59 -13.66
N PRO A 236 -2.29 23.95 -14.83
CA PRO A 236 -2.71 25.32 -15.12
C PRO A 236 -3.74 25.90 -14.14
N GLN A 237 -4.49 25.05 -13.44
CA GLN A 237 -5.49 25.46 -12.45
C GLN A 237 -4.95 25.40 -11.01
N GLY A 238 -3.69 25.00 -10.81
CA GLY A 238 -3.07 24.85 -9.50
C GLY A 238 -3.65 23.73 -8.65
N ARG A 239 -4.27 22.73 -9.28
CA ARG A 239 -4.94 21.61 -8.61
C ARG A 239 -3.93 20.65 -7.96
N ASP A 240 -4.34 19.97 -6.90
CA ASP A 240 -3.61 18.81 -6.35
C ASP A 240 -3.94 17.49 -7.04
N LEU A 241 -3.17 16.46 -6.68
CA LEU A 241 -3.42 15.09 -7.11
C LEU A 241 -4.80 14.55 -6.67
N ASP A 242 -5.39 15.00 -5.56
CA ASP A 242 -6.76 14.62 -5.18
C ASP A 242 -7.79 15.19 -6.15
N GLN A 243 -7.69 16.50 -6.42
CA GLN A 243 -8.52 17.19 -7.40
C GLN A 243 -8.36 16.58 -8.79
N LEU A 244 -7.13 16.26 -9.24
CA LEU A 244 -6.93 15.57 -10.52
C LEU A 244 -7.59 14.19 -10.57
N ALA A 245 -7.51 13.40 -9.48
CA ALA A 245 -8.16 12.10 -9.43
C ALA A 245 -9.68 12.22 -9.55
N ARG A 246 -10.30 13.18 -8.84
CA ARG A 246 -11.75 13.40 -8.86
C ARG A 246 -12.23 14.03 -10.17
N ASP A 247 -11.59 15.11 -10.59
CA ASP A 247 -12.06 15.95 -11.68
C ASP A 247 -11.76 15.34 -13.06
N GLU A 248 -10.80 14.40 -13.14
CA GLU A 248 -10.44 13.76 -14.39
C GLU A 248 -10.76 12.26 -14.41
N LEU A 249 -10.23 11.48 -13.47
CA LEU A 249 -10.39 10.02 -13.52
C LEU A 249 -11.81 9.60 -13.14
N MET A 250 -12.34 10.09 -12.03
CA MET A 250 -13.72 9.75 -11.63
C MET A 250 -14.76 10.35 -12.59
N ALA A 251 -14.45 11.47 -13.25
CA ALA A 251 -15.29 12.03 -14.30
C ALA A 251 -15.28 11.18 -15.59
N ALA A 252 -14.13 10.61 -15.96
CA ALA A 252 -13.99 9.74 -17.13
C ALA A 252 -14.50 8.31 -16.87
N TYR A 253 -14.42 7.85 -15.63
CA TYR A 253 -14.74 6.48 -15.21
C TYR A 253 -15.69 6.53 -13.99
N PRO A 254 -17.00 6.62 -14.19
CA PRO A 254 -17.95 6.94 -13.13
C PRO A 254 -18.14 5.82 -12.08
N ASP A 255 -17.63 4.62 -12.35
CA ASP A 255 -17.63 3.45 -11.48
C ASP A 255 -16.38 3.34 -10.59
N VAL A 256 -15.45 4.29 -10.66
CA VAL A 256 -14.28 4.35 -9.76
C VAL A 256 -14.43 5.42 -8.68
N GLU A 257 -13.88 5.13 -7.50
CA GLU A 257 -13.90 6.01 -6.34
C GLU A 257 -12.51 6.21 -5.76
N LEU A 258 -11.96 7.42 -5.90
CA LEU A 258 -10.55 7.72 -5.63
C LEU A 258 -10.43 9.01 -4.81
N TYR A 259 -10.19 8.90 -3.50
CA TYR A 259 -10.11 10.06 -2.61
C TYR A 259 -8.81 10.08 -1.80
N TYR A 260 -7.88 10.98 -2.14
CA TYR A 260 -6.69 11.22 -1.31
C TYR A 260 -6.99 12.22 -0.18
N GLY A 261 -7.80 13.25 -0.45
CA GLY A 261 -8.20 14.29 0.48
C GLY A 261 -9.42 13.91 1.32
N ALA A 262 -10.14 14.92 1.81
CA ALA A 262 -11.38 14.74 2.54
C ALA A 262 -12.46 14.14 1.63
N LEU A 263 -13.34 13.30 2.19
CA LEU A 263 -14.50 12.80 1.46
C LEU A 263 -15.49 13.95 1.19
N PRO A 264 -16.16 13.97 0.02
CA PRO A 264 -17.07 15.07 -0.34
C PRO A 264 -18.20 15.27 0.66
N ASN A 265 -18.75 14.19 1.21
CA ASN A 265 -19.70 14.22 2.30
C ASN A 265 -18.98 13.88 3.61
N ALA A 266 -19.09 14.74 4.62
CA ALA A 266 -18.46 14.53 5.91
C ALA A 266 -18.98 13.27 6.64
N ALA A 267 -20.25 12.90 6.44
CA ALA A 267 -20.85 11.69 7.04
C ALA A 267 -20.22 10.40 6.47
N ASP A 268 -19.75 10.43 5.22
CA ASP A 268 -19.12 9.27 4.57
C ASP A 268 -17.85 8.80 5.31
N TRP A 269 -17.22 9.67 6.10
CA TRP A 269 -16.12 9.25 6.95
C TRP A 269 -16.56 8.18 7.95
N ASP A 270 -17.68 8.38 8.63
CA ASP A 270 -18.14 7.47 9.68
C ASP A 270 -18.95 6.31 9.06
N ASP A 271 -19.64 6.55 7.95
CA ASP A 271 -20.53 5.56 7.31
C ASP A 271 -19.79 4.61 6.36
N ARG A 272 -18.82 5.12 5.58
CA ARG A 272 -18.22 4.40 4.45
C ARG A 272 -16.77 4.01 4.67
N LEU A 273 -15.97 4.86 5.31
CA LEU A 273 -14.57 4.54 5.57
C LEU A 273 -14.47 3.51 6.70
N THR A 274 -13.95 2.32 6.39
CA THR A 274 -13.71 1.31 7.42
C THR A 274 -12.50 1.69 8.29
N PRO A 275 -12.60 1.57 9.63
CA PRO A 275 -11.45 1.65 10.51
C PRO A 275 -10.42 0.56 10.18
N MET A 276 -9.13 0.89 10.28
CA MET A 276 -8.04 -0.08 10.14
C MET A 276 -7.71 -0.72 11.50
N HIS A 277 -7.73 -2.05 11.57
CA HIS A 277 -7.48 -2.82 12.78
C HIS A 277 -6.10 -3.46 12.76
N ASP A 278 -5.26 -3.11 13.74
CA ASP A 278 -3.89 -3.58 13.82
C ASP A 278 -3.80 -5.06 14.24
N TYR A 279 -2.82 -5.79 13.69
CA TYR A 279 -2.50 -7.13 14.13
C TYR A 279 -2.19 -7.14 15.65
N PRO A 280 -2.79 -8.02 16.46
CA PRO A 280 -2.64 -7.98 17.91
C PRO A 280 -1.16 -8.09 18.35
N VAL A 281 -0.69 -7.13 19.15
CA VAL A 281 0.71 -7.07 19.62
C VAL A 281 1.12 -8.35 20.38
N LEU A 282 0.22 -8.92 21.17
CA LEU A 282 0.50 -10.16 21.92
C LEU A 282 0.76 -11.34 20.99
N ARG A 283 0.10 -11.38 19.82
CA ARG A 283 0.34 -12.40 18.79
C ARG A 283 1.66 -12.16 18.05
N LEU A 284 2.03 -10.90 17.79
CA LEU A 284 3.35 -10.56 17.26
C LEU A 284 4.47 -11.01 18.23
N LEU A 285 4.30 -10.77 19.54
CA LEU A 285 5.24 -11.25 20.56
C LEU A 285 5.29 -12.78 20.59
N GLY A 286 4.14 -13.46 20.52
CA GLY A 286 4.09 -14.91 20.36
C GLY A 286 4.92 -15.41 19.18
N ARG A 287 4.82 -14.77 18.01
CA ARG A 287 5.61 -15.11 16.83
C ARG A 287 7.11 -14.89 17.01
N LEU A 288 7.51 -13.85 17.76
CA LEU A 288 8.92 -13.54 18.00
C LEU A 288 9.58 -14.50 19.00
N PHE A 289 8.84 -14.95 20.02
CA PHE A 289 9.42 -15.70 21.14
C PHE A 289 9.14 -17.21 21.11
N ILE A 290 8.13 -17.67 20.38
CA ILE A 290 7.82 -19.10 20.27
C ILE A 290 8.69 -19.74 19.18
N PRO A 291 9.42 -20.83 19.46
CA PRO A 291 10.25 -21.52 18.46
C PRO A 291 9.46 -21.90 17.19
N HIS A 292 10.07 -21.71 16.01
CA HIS A 292 9.42 -21.96 14.71
C HIS A 292 8.78 -23.37 14.60
N ALA A 293 9.42 -24.40 15.18
CA ALA A 293 8.89 -25.77 15.19
C ALA A 293 7.52 -25.91 15.91
N LEU A 294 7.19 -24.98 16.81
CA LEU A 294 5.91 -24.94 17.53
C LEU A 294 4.88 -24.02 16.85
N GLN A 295 5.28 -23.26 15.82
CA GLN A 295 4.41 -22.36 15.06
C GLN A 295 3.62 -23.13 13.98
N THR A 296 2.68 -23.96 14.40
CA THR A 296 1.82 -24.77 13.49
C THR A 296 0.62 -23.98 12.96
N HIS A 297 -0.14 -24.53 11.99
CA HIS A 297 -1.36 -23.91 11.45
C HIS A 297 -2.35 -23.60 12.58
N ALA A 298 -2.37 -24.46 13.59
CA ALA A 298 -3.20 -24.35 14.78
C ALA A 298 -2.62 -23.41 15.86
N TYR A 299 -1.33 -23.04 15.80
CA TYR A 299 -0.61 -22.31 16.86
C TYR A 299 -0.08 -20.92 16.45
N LEU A 300 -0.05 -20.54 15.18
CA LEU A 300 0.08 -19.12 14.77
C LEU A 300 -0.59 -18.76 13.43
N GLY A 301 -1.25 -19.71 12.76
CA GLY A 301 -1.66 -19.59 11.36
C GLY A 301 -0.48 -19.85 10.42
N THR A 302 -0.68 -20.68 9.38
CA THR A 302 0.31 -21.04 8.33
C THR A 302 1.77 -21.30 8.77
N PRO A 303 2.19 -22.55 9.04
CA PRO A 303 3.57 -23.01 9.00
C PRO A 303 4.17 -22.61 7.66
N GLY A 304 5.28 -21.88 7.73
CA GLY A 304 5.89 -21.25 6.56
C GLY A 304 5.73 -19.73 6.51
N LEU A 305 5.22 -19.07 7.56
CA LEU A 305 5.41 -17.64 7.73
C LEU A 305 6.90 -17.32 7.59
N ALA A 306 7.27 -16.63 6.51
CA ALA A 306 8.60 -16.11 6.30
C ALA A 306 9.06 -15.37 7.59
N PRO A 307 10.36 -15.34 7.91
CA PRO A 307 10.85 -14.47 8.99
C PRO A 307 10.29 -13.06 8.79
N LEU A 308 9.97 -12.36 9.88
CA LEU A 308 9.54 -10.96 9.80
C LEU A 308 10.44 -10.22 8.83
N HIS A 309 9.85 -9.34 8.02
CA HIS A 309 10.61 -8.61 7.01
C HIS A 309 11.85 -7.97 7.61
N LYS A 310 12.96 -7.90 6.86
CA LYS A 310 14.26 -7.38 7.36
C LYS A 310 14.15 -5.98 7.97
N ILE A 311 13.18 -5.19 7.49
CA ILE A 311 12.78 -3.88 8.01
C ILE A 311 12.52 -3.91 9.52
N SER A 312 11.90 -4.97 10.04
CA SER A 312 11.51 -5.09 11.45
C SER A 312 12.70 -4.84 12.39
N SER A 313 13.88 -5.37 12.05
CA SER A 313 15.12 -5.16 12.82
C SER A 313 15.59 -3.70 12.83
N ARG A 314 15.37 -2.96 11.74
CA ARG A 314 15.74 -1.55 11.59
C ARG A 314 14.74 -0.61 12.26
N LEU A 315 13.47 -1.01 12.39
CA LEU A 315 12.45 -0.23 13.11
C LEU A 315 12.76 -0.07 14.60
N PHE A 316 13.59 -0.93 15.20
CA PHE A 316 14.09 -0.74 16.57
C PHE A 316 15.30 0.21 16.65
N GLN A 317 15.90 0.58 15.52
CA GLN A 317 17.07 1.45 15.44
C GLN A 317 16.62 2.86 15.05
N THR A 318 16.37 3.72 16.03
CA THR A 318 15.80 5.08 15.81
C THR A 318 16.65 5.99 14.92
N LYS A 319 17.96 5.72 14.82
CA LYS A 319 18.89 6.44 13.94
C LYS A 319 18.92 5.90 12.51
N SER A 320 18.32 4.74 12.24
CA SER A 320 18.32 4.14 10.89
C SER A 320 17.50 4.96 9.91
N GLN A 321 17.88 4.95 8.64
CA GLN A 321 17.08 5.58 7.58
C GLN A 321 15.69 4.95 7.48
N THR A 322 15.58 3.63 7.67
CA THR A 322 14.31 2.91 7.71
C THR A 322 13.36 3.50 8.76
N PHE A 323 13.84 3.67 10.00
CA PHE A 323 13.01 4.25 11.06
C PHE A 323 12.61 5.69 10.73
N LYS A 324 13.55 6.54 10.30
CA LYS A 324 13.25 7.93 9.95
C LYS A 324 12.24 8.07 8.82
N SER A 325 12.27 7.16 7.83
CA SER A 325 11.38 7.18 6.66
C SER A 325 9.99 6.61 6.97
N LEU A 326 9.90 5.59 7.82
CA LEU A 326 8.63 4.89 8.11
C LEU A 326 7.89 5.43 9.35
N ALA A 327 8.62 5.77 10.41
CA ALA A 327 8.00 6.29 11.64
C ALA A 327 7.72 7.79 11.56
N LEU A 328 8.50 8.50 10.73
CA LEU A 328 8.64 9.96 10.61
C LEU A 328 8.91 10.65 11.96
N PRO A 329 9.82 11.63 12.01
CA PRO A 329 10.07 12.41 13.23
C PRO A 329 8.95 13.44 13.47
N MET A 330 7.68 13.02 13.45
CA MET A 330 6.53 13.89 13.71
C MET A 330 6.12 13.87 15.19
N ALA A 331 5.57 14.99 15.66
CA ALA A 331 4.91 15.08 16.97
C ALA A 331 3.92 13.91 17.16
N ARG A 332 3.76 13.40 18.39
CA ARG A 332 3.03 12.14 18.68
C ARG A 332 1.61 12.05 18.09
N ARG A 333 0.90 13.18 17.90
CA ARG A 333 -0.44 13.26 17.27
C ARG A 333 -0.43 13.32 15.74
N ALA A 334 0.70 13.66 15.11
CA ALA A 334 0.86 13.70 13.66
C ALA A 334 1.33 12.37 13.06
N ARG A 335 1.62 11.36 13.89
CA ARG A 335 2.05 10.02 13.46
C ARG A 335 0.91 9.06 13.10
N ASP A 336 -0.34 9.38 13.44
CA ASP A 336 -1.48 8.53 13.09
C ASP A 336 -2.18 9.04 11.81
N PHE A 337 -1.89 8.36 10.72
CA PHE A 337 -2.45 8.63 9.40
C PHE A 337 -3.91 8.21 9.23
N ARG A 338 -4.56 7.67 10.26
CA ARG A 338 -5.96 7.21 10.23
C ARG A 338 -6.94 8.26 10.74
N THR A 339 -6.45 9.42 11.17
CA THR A 339 -7.27 10.47 11.78
C THR A 339 -7.91 11.39 10.73
N LYS A 340 -9.11 11.94 10.99
CA LYS A 340 -9.75 12.96 10.12
C LYS A 340 -8.76 14.09 9.77
N ASP A 341 -8.02 14.58 10.77
CA ASP A 341 -7.01 15.62 10.60
C ASP A 341 -5.91 15.27 9.59
N ALA A 342 -5.45 14.02 9.59
CA ALA A 342 -4.43 13.54 8.65
C ALA A 342 -4.94 13.53 7.20
N HIS A 343 -6.20 13.18 6.99
CA HIS A 343 -6.79 13.12 5.66
C HIS A 343 -7.28 14.48 5.13
N HIS A 344 -7.25 15.54 5.94
CA HIS A 344 -7.37 16.91 5.45
C HIS A 344 -6.09 17.42 4.77
N VAL A 345 -4.96 16.71 4.92
CA VAL A 345 -3.74 16.96 4.15
C VAL A 345 -3.56 15.79 3.18
N PRO A 346 -4.01 15.92 1.92
CA PRO A 346 -3.90 14.83 0.96
C PRO A 346 -2.44 14.41 0.79
N SER A 347 -2.19 13.11 0.78
CA SER A 347 -0.88 12.54 0.48
C SER A 347 -1.04 11.25 -0.29
N THR A 348 -0.57 11.26 -1.51
CA THR A 348 -0.68 10.12 -2.43
C THR A 348 0.08 8.87 -1.99
N SER A 349 0.96 9.04 -1.01
CA SER A 349 1.72 7.97 -0.38
C SER A 349 0.93 7.10 0.61
N PHE A 350 -0.12 7.63 1.25
CA PHE A 350 -0.80 6.93 2.36
C PHE A 350 -2.30 7.22 2.52
N SER A 351 -2.86 8.26 1.91
CA SER A 351 -4.19 8.77 2.28
C SER A 351 -5.33 8.31 1.36
N LEU A 352 -5.04 7.51 0.31
CA LEU A 352 -6.04 7.05 -0.64
C LEU A 352 -7.11 6.21 0.05
N LYS A 353 -8.35 6.66 -0.08
CA LYS A 353 -9.57 5.94 0.31
C LYS A 353 -10.24 5.46 -0.96
N THR A 354 -10.39 4.15 -1.11
CA THR A 354 -10.90 3.50 -2.33
C THR A 354 -11.35 2.07 -2.03
N ASN A 355 -11.76 1.32 -3.05
CA ASN A 355 -12.14 -0.09 -2.98
C ASN A 355 -11.34 -0.91 -4.01
N ALA A 356 -11.44 -2.24 -3.94
CA ALA A 356 -10.70 -3.11 -4.87
C ALA A 356 -11.15 -2.92 -6.32
N HIS A 357 -12.46 -2.79 -6.57
CA HIS A 357 -13.02 -2.57 -7.91
C HIS A 357 -12.34 -1.41 -8.63
N SER A 358 -12.34 -0.23 -8.00
CA SER A 358 -11.83 1.02 -8.57
C SER A 358 -10.39 0.88 -9.07
N LEU A 359 -9.53 0.29 -8.23
CA LEU A 359 -8.13 0.10 -8.59
C LEU A 359 -7.94 -1.02 -9.61
N ALA A 360 -8.58 -2.18 -9.45
CA ALA A 360 -8.45 -3.31 -10.37
C ALA A 360 -8.93 -2.96 -11.79
N ARG A 361 -10.00 -2.16 -11.90
CA ARG A 361 -10.51 -1.64 -13.17
C ARG A 361 -9.44 -0.80 -13.89
N LEU A 362 -8.84 0.18 -13.21
CA LEU A 362 -7.73 0.96 -13.78
C LEU A 362 -6.51 0.08 -14.09
N MET A 363 -6.24 -0.94 -13.26
CA MET A 363 -5.16 -1.90 -13.51
C MET A 363 -5.40 -2.73 -14.77
N SER A 364 -6.65 -3.02 -15.12
CA SER A 364 -6.97 -3.70 -16.37
C SER A 364 -6.57 -2.85 -17.59
N MET A 365 -6.82 -1.54 -17.55
CA MET A 365 -6.40 -0.60 -18.60
C MET A 365 -4.87 -0.50 -18.67
N MET A 366 -4.18 -0.53 -17.53
CA MET A 366 -2.72 -0.60 -17.50
C MET A 366 -2.20 -1.92 -18.08
N ALA A 367 -2.84 -3.06 -17.81
CA ALA A 367 -2.54 -4.32 -18.50
C ALA A 367 -2.81 -4.23 -20.03
N ASN A 368 -3.64 -3.29 -20.45
CA ASN A 368 -3.86 -2.92 -21.84
C ASN A 368 -2.99 -1.75 -22.34
N GLN A 369 -1.85 -1.51 -21.69
CA GLN A 369 -0.89 -0.48 -22.10
C GLN A 369 -1.50 0.94 -22.13
N GLY A 370 -2.43 1.21 -21.21
CA GLY A 370 -3.13 2.49 -21.08
C GLY A 370 -4.40 2.62 -21.93
N ALA A 371 -4.67 1.68 -22.84
CA ALA A 371 -5.85 1.75 -23.69
C ALA A 371 -7.13 1.36 -22.94
N SER A 372 -8.24 2.03 -23.27
CA SER A 372 -9.57 1.65 -22.83
C SER A 372 -10.05 0.38 -23.54
N TYR A 373 -10.82 -0.45 -22.82
CA TYR A 373 -11.57 -1.56 -23.43
C TYR A 373 -12.93 -1.12 -23.96
N ASN A 374 -13.43 0.04 -23.50
CA ASN A 374 -14.69 0.61 -23.91
C ASN A 374 -14.45 1.82 -24.83
N SER A 375 -14.95 1.75 -26.07
CA SER A 375 -14.80 2.82 -27.06
C SER A 375 -15.46 4.16 -26.69
N SER A 376 -16.41 4.17 -25.73
CA SER A 376 -17.00 5.42 -25.21
C SER A 376 -16.16 6.09 -24.13
N GLU A 377 -15.16 5.38 -23.59
CA GLU A 377 -14.28 5.87 -22.54
C GLU A 377 -12.94 6.29 -23.13
N PRO A 378 -12.31 7.38 -22.63
CA PRO A 378 -10.99 7.77 -23.08
C PRO A 378 -9.94 6.74 -22.64
N ASN A 379 -8.79 6.74 -23.32
CA ASN A 379 -7.63 6.01 -22.84
C ASN A 379 -7.14 6.58 -21.50
N LEU A 380 -6.58 5.70 -20.66
CA LEU A 380 -5.99 6.09 -19.39
C LEU A 380 -4.69 6.88 -19.59
N ILE A 381 -3.85 6.46 -20.54
CA ILE A 381 -2.68 7.18 -21.06
C ILE A 381 -2.40 6.67 -22.48
N SER A 382 -1.69 7.45 -23.30
CA SER A 382 -1.20 6.95 -24.59
C SER A 382 -0.21 5.79 -24.45
N GLN A 383 -0.10 4.97 -25.49
CA GLN A 383 0.88 3.86 -25.53
C GLN A 383 2.32 4.36 -25.39
N ALA A 384 2.66 5.48 -26.05
CA ALA A 384 4.00 6.07 -25.94
C ALA A 384 4.33 6.49 -24.49
N THR A 385 3.36 7.07 -23.79
CA THR A 385 3.54 7.42 -22.37
C THR A 385 3.59 6.18 -21.48
N TYR A 386 2.80 5.15 -21.79
CA TYR A 386 2.87 3.86 -21.09
C TYR A 386 4.28 3.25 -21.17
N GLU A 387 4.88 3.21 -22.37
CA GLU A 387 6.25 2.73 -22.58
C GLU A 387 7.26 3.54 -21.77
N ARG A 388 7.15 4.88 -21.78
CA ARG A 388 8.02 5.76 -20.98
C ARG A 388 7.85 5.53 -19.47
N ALA A 389 6.62 5.39 -18.98
CA ALA A 389 6.33 5.22 -17.56
C ALA A 389 6.70 3.82 -17.05
N THR A 390 6.64 2.80 -17.90
CA THR A 390 7.00 1.41 -17.54
C THR A 390 8.45 1.05 -17.85
N HIS A 391 9.18 1.94 -18.54
CA HIS A 391 10.63 1.85 -18.64
C HIS A 391 11.24 1.78 -17.25
N HIS A 392 12.06 0.77 -17.01
CA HIS A 392 12.69 0.52 -15.71
C HIS A 392 14.17 0.20 -15.90
N THR A 393 14.93 0.49 -14.85
CA THR A 393 16.35 0.21 -14.79
C THR A 393 16.61 -1.13 -14.11
N VAL A 394 17.89 -1.46 -13.96
CA VAL A 394 18.36 -2.63 -13.23
C VAL A 394 17.81 -2.68 -11.81
N GLU A 395 17.76 -3.88 -11.27
CA GLU A 395 17.39 -4.13 -9.89
C GLU A 395 18.39 -3.44 -8.94
N LEU A 396 17.88 -2.64 -8.00
CA LEU A 396 18.68 -1.94 -6.99
C LEU A 396 18.16 -2.27 -5.59
N GLU A 397 19.10 -2.36 -4.66
CA GLU A 397 18.81 -2.49 -3.24
C GLU A 397 18.30 -1.16 -2.67
N ASP A 398 17.17 -1.21 -1.98
CA ASP A 398 16.59 -0.07 -1.30
C ASP A 398 17.06 -0.02 0.15
N HIS A 399 17.64 1.11 0.58
CA HIS A 399 18.22 1.23 1.92
C HIS A 399 17.19 1.41 3.05
N VAL A 400 15.93 1.66 2.73
CA VAL A 400 14.82 1.73 3.70
C VAL A 400 14.14 0.39 3.79
N THR A 401 13.74 -0.19 2.65
CA THR A 401 13.00 -1.46 2.63
C THR A 401 13.89 -2.69 2.72
N LEU A 402 15.17 -2.58 2.33
CA LEU A 402 16.13 -3.68 2.26
C LEU A 402 15.78 -4.75 1.21
N ASP A 403 14.87 -4.40 0.31
CA ASP A 403 14.47 -5.22 -0.82
C ASP A 403 15.21 -4.81 -2.08
N LYS A 404 15.29 -5.76 -3.01
CA LYS A 404 15.83 -5.55 -4.35
C LYS A 404 14.66 -5.67 -5.31
N HIS A 405 14.38 -4.55 -5.99
CA HIS A 405 13.33 -4.52 -7.01
C HIS A 405 13.75 -3.59 -8.15
N PRO A 406 13.45 -3.92 -9.41
CA PRO A 406 13.39 -2.92 -10.48
C PRO A 406 12.18 -2.00 -10.25
N ILE A 407 12.38 -0.69 -10.41
CA ILE A 407 11.31 0.31 -10.32
C ILE A 407 11.31 1.11 -11.62
N SER A 408 10.13 1.30 -12.20
CA SER A 408 9.95 2.04 -13.45
C SER A 408 9.97 3.55 -13.24
N HIS A 409 10.09 4.32 -14.31
CA HIS A 409 10.00 5.79 -14.28
C HIS A 409 8.66 6.29 -13.71
N GLY A 410 7.57 5.54 -13.90
CA GLY A 410 6.26 5.77 -13.30
C GLY A 410 6.17 5.40 -11.81
N GLY A 411 7.25 4.88 -11.22
CA GLY A 411 7.36 4.63 -9.78
C GLY A 411 6.68 3.35 -9.32
N TRP A 412 6.52 2.36 -10.20
CA TRP A 412 5.98 1.04 -9.90
C TRP A 412 7.06 -0.02 -9.96
N ILE A 413 6.90 -1.10 -9.19
CA ILE A 413 7.74 -2.27 -9.37
C ILE A 413 7.36 -2.95 -10.68
N ARG A 414 8.32 -3.48 -11.42
CA ARG A 414 8.11 -4.25 -12.66
C ARG A 414 9.05 -5.44 -12.71
N THR A 415 8.60 -6.63 -12.28
CA THR A 415 9.49 -7.80 -12.16
C THR A 415 8.76 -9.12 -12.43
N ARG A 416 9.50 -10.12 -12.92
CA ARG A 416 9.03 -11.52 -13.00
C ARG A 416 9.16 -12.28 -11.67
N ASN A 417 9.88 -11.70 -10.71
CA ASN A 417 10.13 -12.29 -9.39
C ASN A 417 9.34 -11.59 -8.29
N PHE A 418 8.13 -11.08 -8.60
CA PHE A 418 7.35 -10.26 -7.66
C PHE A 418 6.98 -11.04 -6.40
N PHE A 419 6.57 -12.29 -6.60
CA PHE A 419 6.56 -13.32 -5.56
C PHE A 419 7.23 -14.58 -6.12
N PRO A 420 7.93 -15.37 -5.30
CA PRO A 420 8.57 -16.61 -5.76
C PRO A 420 7.61 -17.60 -6.44
N ASP A 421 6.33 -17.57 -6.05
CA ASP A 421 5.30 -18.50 -6.56
C ASP A 421 4.63 -18.02 -7.87
N LEU A 422 5.03 -16.86 -8.40
CA LEU A 422 4.51 -16.30 -9.65
C LEU A 422 5.47 -16.56 -10.81
N GLU A 423 5.72 -17.84 -11.08
CA GLU A 423 6.76 -18.25 -12.04
C GLU A 423 6.47 -17.72 -13.46
N GLY A 424 7.46 -16.99 -13.97
CA GLY A 424 7.51 -16.54 -15.36
C GLY A 424 6.54 -15.42 -15.73
N VAL A 425 5.79 -14.83 -14.80
CA VAL A 425 4.81 -13.78 -15.12
C VAL A 425 5.34 -12.40 -14.76
N LEU A 426 5.31 -11.47 -15.71
CA LEU A 426 5.68 -10.08 -15.43
C LEU A 426 4.57 -9.36 -14.65
N VAL A 427 4.87 -8.97 -13.42
CA VAL A 427 3.95 -8.26 -12.53
C VAL A 427 4.40 -6.83 -12.35
N GLN A 428 3.43 -5.92 -12.37
CA GLN A 428 3.66 -4.51 -12.10
C GLN A 428 2.70 -3.96 -11.06
N GLY A 429 3.17 -3.04 -10.22
CA GLY A 429 2.31 -2.34 -9.27
C GLY A 429 2.97 -2.06 -7.93
N TRP A 430 2.15 -2.02 -6.87
CA TRP A 430 2.60 -1.69 -5.52
C TRP A 430 1.69 -2.30 -4.43
N GLY A 431 2.24 -2.47 -3.23
CA GLY A 431 1.52 -2.93 -2.04
C GLY A 431 1.37 -1.86 -0.96
N GLY A 432 0.37 -2.01 -0.12
CA GLY A 432 0.09 -1.12 1.01
C GLY A 432 0.41 -1.79 2.34
N ALA A 433 0.78 -0.96 3.32
CA ALA A 433 0.88 -1.42 4.71
C ALA A 433 -0.46 -2.05 5.13
N GLY A 434 -0.38 -3.19 5.83
CA GLY A 434 -1.56 -3.94 6.26
C GLY A 434 -2.03 -5.02 5.29
N GLY A 435 -1.51 -5.06 4.06
CA GLY A 435 -1.70 -6.21 3.17
C GLY A 435 -2.47 -5.91 1.88
N SER A 436 -2.89 -4.66 1.63
CA SER A 436 -3.46 -4.32 0.33
C SER A 436 -2.44 -4.53 -0.79
N LEU A 437 -2.91 -4.97 -1.95
CA LEU A 437 -2.07 -5.21 -3.12
C LEU A 437 -2.80 -4.74 -4.37
N THR A 438 -2.11 -3.99 -5.22
CA THR A 438 -2.69 -3.48 -6.47
C THR A 438 -1.66 -3.67 -7.57
N VAL A 439 -1.97 -4.55 -8.51
CA VAL A 439 -1.04 -4.95 -9.57
C VAL A 439 -1.76 -5.18 -10.89
N TRP A 440 -1.00 -5.14 -11.98
CA TRP A 440 -1.44 -5.56 -13.30
C TRP A 440 -0.39 -6.45 -13.97
N LEU A 441 -0.88 -7.27 -14.90
CA LEU A 441 -0.09 -8.29 -15.58
C LEU A 441 -0.43 -8.22 -17.08
N GLU A 442 0.47 -7.61 -17.85
CA GLU A 442 0.29 -7.36 -19.29
C GLU A 442 0.07 -8.64 -20.09
N GLU A 443 0.87 -9.66 -19.82
CA GLU A 443 0.88 -10.95 -20.52
C GLU A 443 -0.44 -11.70 -20.35
N LEU A 444 -1.18 -11.40 -19.28
CA LEU A 444 -2.45 -12.04 -18.94
C LEU A 444 -3.65 -11.11 -19.16
N LYS A 445 -3.42 -9.86 -19.59
CA LYS A 445 -4.43 -8.80 -19.69
C LYS A 445 -5.25 -8.65 -18.41
N MET A 446 -4.57 -8.77 -17.27
CA MET A 446 -5.21 -8.90 -15.97
C MET A 446 -4.88 -7.72 -15.05
N GLY A 447 -5.93 -7.12 -14.47
CA GLY A 447 -5.84 -6.20 -13.34
C GLY A 447 -6.27 -6.90 -12.05
N PHE A 448 -5.53 -6.70 -10.95
CA PHE A 448 -5.81 -7.33 -9.66
C PHE A 448 -5.71 -6.30 -8.54
N CYS A 449 -6.71 -6.26 -7.67
CA CYS A 449 -6.64 -5.51 -6.43
C CYS A 449 -7.28 -6.28 -5.28
N TYR A 450 -6.61 -6.27 -4.14
CA TYR A 450 -7.14 -6.73 -2.86
C TYR A 450 -6.94 -5.64 -1.82
N VAL A 451 -8.01 -5.33 -1.07
CA VAL A 451 -8.00 -4.38 0.04
C VAL A 451 -8.68 -5.01 1.26
N THR A 452 -8.20 -4.66 2.44
CA THR A 452 -8.65 -5.22 3.71
C THR A 452 -8.56 -4.14 4.78
N ASN A 453 -9.41 -4.23 5.80
CA ASN A 453 -9.35 -3.38 7.00
C ASN A 453 -8.59 -4.03 8.17
N ALA A 454 -8.14 -5.27 7.99
CA ALA A 454 -7.37 -6.03 8.95
C ALA A 454 -5.89 -5.93 8.56
N MET A 455 -5.13 -5.11 9.28
CA MET A 455 -3.71 -4.88 9.03
C MET A 455 -2.90 -6.13 9.36
N GLY A 456 -2.41 -6.82 8.34
CA GLY A 456 -1.52 -7.96 8.49
C GLY A 456 -0.18 -7.59 9.14
N VAL A 457 0.59 -8.62 9.50
CA VAL A 457 1.97 -8.44 9.98
C VAL A 457 2.87 -7.98 8.82
N VAL A 458 3.98 -7.31 9.14
CA VAL A 458 4.98 -6.87 8.15
C VAL A 458 5.78 -8.08 7.65
N ASP A 459 5.11 -8.96 6.93
CA ASP A 459 5.68 -10.16 6.30
C ASP A 459 6.41 -9.78 5.01
N PHE A 460 5.83 -8.83 4.28
CA PHE A 460 6.37 -8.29 3.05
C PHE A 460 6.17 -6.77 3.02
N THR A 461 6.96 -6.09 2.20
CA THR A 461 6.77 -4.67 1.87
C THR A 461 5.67 -4.45 0.84
N LEU A 462 5.29 -5.51 0.13
CA LEU A 462 4.38 -5.49 -1.01
C LEU A 462 3.21 -6.46 -0.79
N GLY A 463 2.17 -6.00 -0.10
CA GLY A 463 1.05 -6.83 0.30
C GLY A 463 1.42 -7.84 1.40
N ASP A 464 0.54 -8.79 1.67
CA ASP A 464 0.81 -9.85 2.65
C ASP A 464 0.47 -11.24 2.09
N GLY A 465 0.60 -12.27 2.94
CA GLY A 465 0.32 -13.64 2.56
C GLY A 465 -1.11 -13.87 2.05
N ARG A 466 -2.10 -13.06 2.46
CA ARG A 466 -3.50 -13.16 2.00
C ARG A 466 -3.58 -12.69 0.56
N ALA A 467 -3.06 -11.49 0.27
CA ALA A 467 -3.04 -10.93 -1.07
C ALA A 467 -2.24 -11.80 -2.05
N LYS A 468 -1.06 -12.29 -1.61
CA LYS A 468 -0.21 -13.18 -2.40
C LYS A 468 -0.94 -14.44 -2.85
N LYS A 469 -1.58 -15.16 -1.92
CA LYS A 469 -2.31 -16.40 -2.25
C LYS A 469 -3.44 -16.15 -3.25
N LEU A 470 -4.20 -15.07 -3.08
CA LEU A 470 -5.27 -14.68 -3.98
C LEU A 470 -4.73 -14.38 -5.39
N LEU A 471 -3.63 -13.63 -5.48
CA LEU A 471 -3.00 -13.32 -6.76
C LEU A 471 -2.47 -14.57 -7.48
N VAL A 472 -1.79 -15.47 -6.75
CA VAL A 472 -1.27 -16.73 -7.32
C VAL A 472 -2.40 -17.57 -7.91
N LEU A 473 -3.50 -17.75 -7.17
CA LEU A 473 -4.66 -18.51 -7.65
C LEU A 473 -5.32 -17.83 -8.86
N ALA A 474 -5.43 -16.49 -8.87
CA ALA A 474 -5.97 -15.75 -10.00
C ALA A 474 -5.11 -15.89 -11.26
N VAL A 475 -3.78 -15.84 -11.11
CA VAL A 475 -2.82 -16.09 -12.19
C VAL A 475 -2.92 -17.51 -12.73
N GLN A 476 -3.03 -18.51 -11.85
CA GLN A 476 -3.19 -19.91 -12.25
C GLN A 476 -4.49 -20.12 -13.04
N ALA A 477 -5.60 -19.57 -12.55
CA ALA A 477 -6.90 -19.61 -13.24
C ALA A 477 -6.81 -18.97 -14.63
N ARG A 478 -6.16 -17.80 -14.75
CA ARG A 478 -6.00 -17.12 -16.05
C ARG A 478 -5.07 -17.88 -17.00
N LYS A 479 -3.96 -18.45 -16.50
CA LYS A 479 -3.08 -19.31 -17.32
C LYS A 479 -3.85 -20.52 -17.87
N GLN A 480 -4.63 -21.18 -17.02
CA GLN A 480 -5.50 -22.28 -17.43
C GLN A 480 -6.52 -21.83 -18.49
N GLN A 481 -7.13 -20.65 -18.35
CA GLN A 481 -8.04 -20.09 -19.36
C GLN A 481 -7.38 -19.95 -20.74
N LEU A 482 -6.09 -19.57 -20.74
CA LEU A 482 -5.30 -19.34 -21.95
C LEU A 482 -4.62 -20.62 -22.48
N GLY A 483 -4.75 -21.75 -21.78
CA GLY A 483 -4.07 -23.00 -22.12
C GLY A 483 -2.54 -22.97 -21.94
N LEU A 484 -2.05 -22.17 -20.99
CA LEU A 484 -0.62 -21.96 -20.70
C LEU A 484 -0.08 -22.84 -19.56
#